data_AF-A0A9P9Z063-F1
#
_entry.id   AF-A0A9P9Z063-F1
#
_cell.length_a   1.000
_cell.length_b   1.000
_cell.length_c   1.000
_cell.angle_alpha   90.00
_cell.angle_beta   90.00
_cell.angle_gamma   90.00
#
_symmetry.space_group_name_H-M   'P 1'
#
loop_
_entity.id
_entity.type
_entity.pdbx_description
1 polymer ?
#
loop_
_entity_poly.entity_id
_entity_poly.type
_entity_poly.pdbx_seq_one_letter_code
_entity_poly.pdbx_strand_id
1 'polypeptide(L)'
;MRIEWVTWLLLQSLLCVHCHFQRIWGQNGPLYESTKQLIAKQGSRAARIWNDTQQAIYERSGILQVAKDTLDDQQRKVSARLERFFGNEYSDEWRACSKKHELQVAHFNRELVDKYSICRNSLDHIMGHFQEEIVHEADFLSKASLEIAGVSKTCQTWQLKQFGLNHAGVLLCTVAGIGGINQRMSGSLELCDDILLEMTQEDLDTPSCLFYHHLRMDFDEVFAQIESCAVN
;
A
#
# COMPACT_ATOMS: atom_id res chain seq x y z
N MET A 1 41.13 41.14 12.77
CA MET A 1 39.87 41.86 12.47
C MET A 1 38.75 41.00 11.83
N ARG A 2 38.91 39.68 11.57
CA ARG A 2 37.82 38.84 11.00
C ARG A 2 36.89 38.18 12.03
N ILE A 3 37.36 37.97 13.26
CA ILE A 3 36.60 37.23 14.29
C ILE A 3 35.45 38.07 14.85
N GLU A 4 35.63 39.39 14.97
CA GLU A 4 34.60 40.31 15.49
C GLU A 4 33.38 40.47 14.57
N TRP A 5 33.56 40.30 13.26
CA TRP A 5 32.47 40.37 12.28
C TRP A 5 31.58 39.13 12.31
N VAL A 6 32.17 37.95 12.52
CA VAL A 6 31.42 36.68 12.61
C VAL A 6 30.62 36.62 13.90
N THR A 7 31.19 37.10 15.02
CA THR A 7 30.46 37.19 16.29
C THR A 7 29.34 38.24 16.24
N TRP A 8 29.52 39.37 15.56
CA TRP A 8 28.46 40.36 15.34
C TRP A 8 27.31 39.84 14.48
N LEU A 9 27.60 39.10 13.40
CA LEU A 9 26.58 38.48 12.55
C LEU A 9 25.81 37.38 13.28
N LEU A 10 26.48 36.58 14.11
CA LEU A 10 25.83 35.61 14.98
C LEU A 10 24.94 36.28 16.03
N LEU A 11 25.41 37.35 16.67
CA LEU A 11 24.60 38.16 17.61
C LEU A 11 23.37 38.79 16.94
N GLN A 12 23.51 39.32 15.72
CA GLN A 12 22.36 39.86 14.97
C GLN A 12 21.36 38.78 14.58
N SER A 13 21.82 37.58 14.19
CA SER A 13 20.93 36.44 13.91
C SER A 13 20.17 35.99 15.16
N LEU A 14 20.84 35.91 16.31
CA LEU A 14 20.22 35.57 17.61
C LEU A 14 19.19 36.62 18.06
N LEU A 15 19.49 37.92 17.90
CA LEU A 15 18.58 39.01 18.22
C LEU A 15 17.38 39.06 17.27
N CYS A 16 17.56 38.83 15.97
CA CYS A 16 16.46 38.74 15.01
C CYS A 16 15.53 37.56 15.30
N VAL A 17 16.07 36.39 15.65
CA VAL A 17 15.26 35.23 16.04
C VAL A 17 14.50 35.50 17.34
N HIS A 18 15.14 36.13 18.34
CA HIS A 18 14.49 36.52 19.60
C HIS A 18 13.36 37.53 19.39
N CYS A 19 13.58 38.58 18.58
CA CYS A 19 12.55 39.58 18.27
C CYS A 19 11.39 38.97 17.48
N HIS A 20 11.65 38.02 16.56
CA HIS A 20 10.59 37.36 15.82
C HIS A 20 9.77 36.40 16.71
N PHE A 21 10.43 35.68 17.63
CA PHE A 21 9.78 34.85 18.64
C PHE A 21 8.93 35.71 19.59
N GLN A 22 9.47 36.81 20.12
CA GLN A 22 8.71 37.76 20.95
C GLN A 22 7.51 38.36 20.20
N ARG A 23 7.62 38.62 18.90
CA ARG A 23 6.53 39.20 18.09
C ARG A 23 5.39 38.21 17.84
N ILE A 24 5.70 36.93 17.62
CA ILE A 24 4.69 35.86 17.45
C ILE A 24 3.99 35.59 18.79
N TRP A 25 4.75 35.53 19.89
CA TRP A 25 4.20 35.27 21.23
C TRP A 25 3.47 36.48 21.82
N GLY A 26 3.84 37.69 21.40
CA GLY A 26 3.29 38.95 21.90
C GLY A 26 1.89 39.32 21.39
N GLN A 27 1.38 38.70 20.31
CA GLN A 27 0.07 39.07 19.74
C GLN A 27 -1.12 38.32 20.37
N ASN A 28 -0.97 37.04 20.70
CA ASN A 28 -2.07 36.19 21.17
C ASN A 28 -1.77 35.44 22.48
N GLY A 29 -0.56 35.62 23.02
CA GLY A 29 -0.09 34.96 24.24
C GLY A 29 0.52 33.58 23.99
N PRO A 30 1.38 33.12 24.92
CA PRO A 30 2.14 31.88 24.82
C PRO A 30 1.26 30.64 24.66
N LEU A 31 0.12 30.63 25.37
CA LEU A 31 -0.75 29.49 25.47
C LEU A 31 -1.46 29.20 24.14
N TYR A 32 -2.04 30.24 23.53
CA TYR A 32 -2.67 30.14 22.23
C TYR A 32 -1.69 29.70 21.14
N GLU A 33 -0.52 30.34 21.06
CA GLU A 33 0.47 30.01 20.02
C GLU A 33 1.03 28.60 20.19
N SER A 34 1.28 28.16 21.44
CA SER A 34 1.72 26.78 21.72
C SER A 34 0.66 25.75 21.33
N THR A 35 -0.61 26.01 21.63
CA THR A 35 -1.73 25.12 21.23
C THR A 35 -1.89 25.06 19.72
N LYS A 36 -1.79 26.19 19.03
CA LYS A 36 -1.82 26.25 17.56
C LYS A 36 -0.68 25.45 16.93
N GLN A 37 0.53 25.60 17.46
CA GLN A 37 1.70 24.83 17.00
C GLN A 37 1.53 23.32 17.26
N LEU A 38 0.99 22.93 18.41
CA LEU A 38 0.68 21.53 18.71
C LEU A 38 -0.28 20.93 17.68
N ILE A 39 -1.40 21.61 17.40
CA ILE A 39 -2.39 21.17 16.40
C ILE A 39 -1.73 21.03 15.01
N ALA A 40 -0.98 22.05 14.58
CA ALA A 40 -0.30 22.03 13.29
C ALA A 40 0.74 20.89 13.18
N LYS A 41 1.52 20.65 14.24
CA LYS A 41 2.51 19.58 14.31
C LYS A 41 1.86 18.21 14.22
N GLN A 42 0.77 17.98 14.96
CA GLN A 42 0.06 16.70 14.95
C GLN A 42 -0.67 16.47 13.62
N GLY A 43 -1.29 17.51 13.04
CA GLY A 43 -1.89 17.42 11.71
C GLY A 43 -0.86 17.08 10.62
N SER A 44 0.32 17.70 10.68
CA SER A 44 1.42 17.40 9.76
C SER A 44 1.96 15.98 9.92
N ARG A 45 2.01 15.47 11.16
CA ARG A 45 2.38 14.07 11.44
C ARG A 45 1.34 13.12 10.86
N ALA A 46 0.05 13.38 11.06
CA ALA A 46 -1.02 12.56 10.52
C ALA A 46 -1.01 12.51 8.99
N ALA A 47 -0.80 13.67 8.33
CA ALA A 47 -0.68 13.72 6.88
C ALA A 47 0.52 12.90 6.36
N ARG A 48 1.66 12.94 7.07
CA ARG A 48 2.82 12.12 6.71
C ARG A 48 2.53 10.63 6.84
N ILE A 49 1.96 10.22 7.98
CA ILE A 49 1.56 8.83 8.22
C ILE A 49 0.64 8.35 7.09
N TRP A 50 -0.38 9.13 6.74
CA TRP A 50 -1.27 8.79 5.63
C TRP A 50 -0.52 8.62 4.31
N ASN A 51 0.38 9.55 3.95
CA ASN A 51 1.14 9.43 2.71
C ASN A 51 2.00 8.16 2.67
N ASP A 52 2.66 7.83 3.79
CA ASP A 52 3.51 6.64 3.90
C ASP A 52 2.65 5.36 3.79
N THR A 53 1.51 5.31 4.49
CA THR A 53 0.55 4.19 4.42
C THR A 53 -0.05 4.06 3.04
N GLN A 54 -0.47 5.16 2.42
CA GLN A 54 -1.03 5.18 1.07
C GLN A 54 -0.03 4.63 0.04
N GLN A 55 1.24 5.01 0.16
CA GLN A 55 2.31 4.48 -0.69
C GLN A 55 2.45 2.96 -0.53
N ALA A 56 2.48 2.46 0.71
CA ALA A 56 2.56 1.02 0.99
C ALA A 56 1.36 0.25 0.40
N ILE A 57 0.15 0.79 0.54
CA ILE A 57 -1.09 0.25 -0.04
C ILE A 57 -0.98 0.14 -1.56
N TYR A 58 -0.51 1.20 -2.24
CA TYR A 58 -0.34 1.18 -3.68
C TYR A 58 0.72 0.20 -4.15
N GLU A 59 1.85 0.09 -3.44
CA GLU A 59 2.90 -0.85 -3.78
C GLU A 59 2.43 -2.30 -3.68
N ARG A 60 1.74 -2.66 -2.60
CA ARG A 60 1.22 -4.02 -2.39
C ARG A 60 0.12 -4.39 -3.37
N SER A 61 -0.87 -3.52 -3.55
CA SER A 61 -1.91 -3.74 -4.57
C SER A 61 -1.32 -3.84 -5.99
N GLY A 62 -0.28 -3.06 -6.28
CA GLY A 62 0.45 -3.15 -7.56
C GLY A 62 1.15 -4.50 -7.76
N ILE A 63 1.82 -5.04 -6.73
CA ILE A 63 2.47 -6.37 -6.80
C ILE A 63 1.45 -7.46 -7.10
N LEU A 64 0.34 -7.48 -6.35
CA LEU A 64 -0.73 -8.47 -6.53
C LEU A 64 -1.38 -8.36 -7.92
N GLN A 65 -1.59 -7.14 -8.42
CA GLN A 65 -2.09 -6.93 -9.78
C GLN A 65 -1.10 -7.46 -10.84
N VAL A 66 0.22 -7.24 -10.66
CA VAL A 66 1.24 -7.76 -11.57
C VAL A 66 1.28 -9.30 -11.54
N ALA A 67 1.18 -9.91 -10.36
CA ALA A 67 1.14 -11.37 -10.22
C ALA A 67 -0.07 -11.97 -10.96
N LYS A 68 -1.23 -11.32 -10.80
CA LYS A 68 -2.48 -11.65 -11.47
C LYS A 68 -2.40 -11.52 -13.00
N ASP A 69 -1.86 -10.41 -13.52
CA ASP A 69 -1.67 -10.19 -14.95
C ASP A 69 -0.67 -11.20 -15.54
N THR A 70 0.37 -11.53 -14.78
CA THR A 70 1.38 -12.53 -15.16
C THR A 70 0.76 -13.92 -15.26
N LEU A 71 -0.09 -14.31 -14.31
CA LEU A 71 -0.83 -15.57 -14.34
C LEU A 71 -1.72 -15.66 -15.61
N ASP A 72 -2.45 -14.59 -15.92
CA ASP A 72 -3.33 -14.55 -17.10
C ASP A 72 -2.56 -14.62 -18.42
N ASP A 73 -1.40 -13.96 -18.50
CA ASP A 73 -0.52 -14.06 -19.67
C ASP A 73 0.05 -15.47 -19.86
N GLN A 74 0.46 -16.11 -18.76
CA GLN A 74 0.94 -17.49 -18.78
C GLN A 74 -0.16 -18.45 -19.23
N GLN A 75 -1.38 -18.28 -18.71
CA GLN A 75 -2.51 -19.12 -19.11
C GLN A 75 -2.86 -18.92 -20.59
N ARG A 76 -2.82 -17.69 -21.10
CA ARG A 76 -3.02 -17.43 -22.54
C ARG A 76 -1.97 -18.15 -23.40
N LYS A 77 -0.70 -18.16 -22.99
CA LYS A 77 0.38 -18.90 -23.68
C LYS A 77 0.14 -20.41 -23.67
N VAL A 78 -0.26 -20.96 -22.53
CA VAL A 78 -0.63 -22.37 -22.39
C VAL A 78 -1.80 -22.73 -23.31
N SER A 79 -2.87 -21.93 -23.28
CA SER A 79 -4.04 -22.12 -24.14
C SER A 79 -3.67 -22.10 -25.63
N ALA A 80 -2.86 -21.14 -26.07
CA ALA A 80 -2.40 -21.08 -27.46
C ALA A 80 -1.58 -22.33 -27.87
N ARG A 81 -0.75 -22.86 -26.97
CA ARG A 81 0.00 -24.12 -27.20
C ARG A 81 -0.92 -25.32 -27.28
N LEU A 82 -1.94 -25.39 -26.41
CA LEU A 82 -2.94 -26.46 -26.43
C LEU A 82 -3.79 -26.40 -27.70
N GLU A 83 -4.20 -25.22 -28.15
CA GLU A 83 -4.88 -25.02 -29.43
C GLU A 83 -4.01 -25.49 -30.60
N ARG A 84 -2.70 -25.19 -30.57
CA ARG A 84 -1.74 -25.73 -31.53
C ARG A 84 -1.60 -27.25 -31.44
N PHE A 85 -1.69 -27.84 -30.26
CA PHE A 85 -1.63 -29.30 -30.11
C PHE A 85 -2.85 -29.99 -30.72
N PHE A 86 -4.05 -29.47 -30.46
CA PHE A 86 -5.33 -30.04 -30.90
C PHE A 86 -5.80 -29.55 -32.29
N GLY A 87 -5.09 -28.59 -32.90
CA GLY A 87 -5.43 -28.06 -34.21
C GLY A 87 -5.28 -29.09 -35.33
N ASN A 88 -6.07 -28.90 -36.39
CA ASN A 88 -6.13 -29.84 -37.53
C ASN A 88 -5.14 -29.53 -38.66
N GLU A 89 -4.39 -28.42 -38.59
CA GLU A 89 -3.58 -27.87 -39.68
C GLU A 89 -2.07 -28.18 -39.55
N TYR A 90 -1.70 -29.43 -39.27
CA TYR A 90 -0.29 -29.80 -39.07
C TYR A 90 0.19 -30.92 -39.99
N SER A 91 1.51 -30.95 -40.22
CA SER A 91 2.20 -31.95 -41.03
C SER A 91 2.05 -33.35 -40.45
N ASP A 92 2.28 -34.37 -41.27
CA ASP A 92 2.19 -35.76 -40.82
C ASP A 92 3.25 -36.09 -39.77
N GLU A 93 4.42 -35.43 -39.82
CA GLU A 93 5.48 -35.54 -38.81
C GLU A 93 5.03 -35.00 -37.45
N TRP A 94 4.41 -33.82 -37.43
CA TRP A 94 3.84 -33.26 -36.20
C TRP A 94 2.79 -34.20 -35.61
N ARG A 95 1.90 -34.75 -36.44
CA ARG A 95 0.85 -35.68 -36.01
C ARG A 95 1.43 -36.97 -35.44
N ALA A 96 2.50 -37.49 -36.02
CA ALA A 96 3.18 -38.68 -35.53
C ALA A 96 3.83 -38.44 -34.16
N CYS A 97 4.51 -37.29 -33.99
CA CYS A 97 5.16 -36.91 -32.75
C CYS A 97 4.15 -36.60 -31.63
N SER A 98 3.09 -35.84 -31.94
CA SER A 98 2.07 -35.44 -30.96
C SER A 98 1.27 -36.63 -30.42
N LYS A 99 0.98 -37.63 -31.28
CA LYS A 99 0.23 -38.84 -30.90
C LYS A 99 0.85 -39.60 -29.73
N LYS A 100 2.18 -39.57 -29.58
CA LYS A 100 2.86 -40.22 -28.45
C LYS A 100 2.56 -39.54 -27.10
N HIS A 101 2.22 -38.26 -27.12
CA HIS A 101 2.00 -37.43 -25.93
C HIS A 101 0.53 -37.04 -25.74
N GLU A 102 -0.40 -37.54 -26.56
CA GLU A 102 -1.81 -37.14 -26.57
C GLU A 102 -2.48 -37.25 -25.19
N LEU A 103 -2.35 -38.40 -24.52
CA LEU A 103 -2.92 -38.61 -23.18
C LEU A 103 -2.28 -37.69 -22.14
N GLN A 104 -0.98 -37.46 -22.25
CA GLN A 104 -0.23 -36.62 -21.32
C GLN A 104 -0.61 -35.14 -21.47
N VAL A 105 -0.75 -34.66 -22.71
CA VAL A 105 -1.19 -33.28 -23.00
C VAL A 105 -2.66 -33.07 -22.62
N ALA A 106 -3.53 -34.07 -22.84
CA ALA A 106 -4.92 -34.00 -22.38
C ALA A 106 -5.02 -33.92 -20.85
N HIS A 107 -4.16 -34.64 -20.12
CA HIS A 107 -4.04 -34.53 -18.67
C HIS A 107 -3.59 -33.14 -18.23
N PHE A 108 -2.52 -32.61 -18.83
CA PHE A 108 -2.04 -31.25 -18.56
C PHE A 108 -3.11 -30.20 -18.84
N ASN A 109 -3.87 -30.31 -19.94
CA ASN A 109 -4.94 -29.36 -20.24
C ASN A 109 -5.94 -29.27 -19.08
N ARG A 110 -6.43 -30.42 -18.60
CA ARG A 110 -7.40 -30.46 -17.49
C ARG A 110 -6.82 -29.88 -16.22
N GLU A 111 -5.63 -30.29 -15.83
CA GLU A 111 -5.02 -29.85 -14.58
C GLU A 111 -4.59 -28.38 -14.62
N LEU A 112 -4.06 -27.89 -15.74
CA LEU A 112 -3.65 -26.49 -15.88
C LEU A 112 -4.85 -25.56 -15.77
N VAL A 113 -5.98 -25.90 -16.39
CA VAL A 113 -7.21 -25.11 -16.27
C VAL A 113 -7.73 -25.11 -14.83
N ASP A 114 -7.75 -26.27 -14.16
CA ASP A 114 -8.18 -26.39 -12.77
C ASP A 114 -7.28 -25.56 -11.83
N LYS A 115 -5.96 -25.76 -11.90
CA LYS A 115 -5.00 -25.07 -11.02
C LYS A 115 -4.90 -23.58 -11.32
N TYR A 116 -5.02 -23.17 -12.58
CA TYR A 116 -5.16 -21.76 -12.95
C TYR A 116 -6.39 -21.15 -12.27
N SER A 117 -7.56 -21.79 -12.37
CA SER A 117 -8.78 -21.26 -11.77
C SER A 117 -8.66 -21.14 -10.25
N ILE A 118 -8.05 -22.11 -9.58
CA ILE A 118 -7.85 -22.07 -8.13
C ILE A 118 -6.91 -20.93 -7.74
N CYS A 119 -5.74 -20.83 -8.40
CA CYS A 119 -4.80 -19.74 -8.16
C CYS A 119 -5.43 -18.37 -8.42
N ARG A 120 -6.13 -18.22 -9.56
CA ARG A 120 -6.81 -16.99 -9.93
C ARG A 120 -7.87 -16.57 -8.91
N ASN A 121 -8.73 -17.50 -8.49
CA ASN A 121 -9.75 -17.23 -7.47
C ASN A 121 -9.12 -16.86 -6.12
N SER A 122 -7.97 -17.47 -5.78
CA SER A 122 -7.23 -17.11 -4.57
C SER A 122 -6.74 -15.66 -4.64
N LEU A 123 -6.08 -15.26 -5.74
CA LEU A 123 -5.61 -13.88 -5.93
C LEU A 123 -6.77 -12.89 -5.95
N ASP A 124 -7.88 -13.23 -6.61
CA ASP A 124 -9.09 -12.39 -6.63
C ASP A 124 -9.72 -12.24 -5.23
N HIS A 125 -9.73 -13.31 -4.42
CA HIS A 125 -10.21 -13.28 -3.05
C HIS A 125 -9.37 -12.35 -2.17
N ILE A 126 -8.04 -12.46 -2.26
CA ILE A 126 -7.09 -11.62 -1.52
C ILE A 126 -7.27 -10.15 -1.89
N MET A 127 -7.36 -9.86 -3.20
CA MET A 127 -7.63 -8.50 -3.68
C MET A 127 -8.96 -7.94 -3.17
N GLY A 128 -10.01 -8.76 -3.18
CA GLY A 128 -11.33 -8.37 -2.71
C GLY A 128 -11.35 -8.08 -1.22
N HIS A 129 -10.80 -8.99 -0.42
CA HIS A 129 -10.69 -8.84 1.03
C HIS A 129 -9.89 -7.58 1.40
N PHE A 130 -8.73 -7.38 0.75
CA PHE A 130 -7.92 -6.19 0.91
C PHE A 130 -8.70 -4.90 0.63
N GLN A 131 -9.42 -4.85 -0.49
CA GLN A 131 -10.19 -3.66 -0.87
C GLN A 131 -11.32 -3.37 0.11
N GLU A 132 -12.02 -4.39 0.60
CA GLU A 132 -13.13 -4.20 1.54
C GLU A 132 -12.65 -3.69 2.90
N GLU A 133 -11.57 -4.28 3.45
CA GLU A 133 -11.11 -3.94 4.79
C GLU A 133 -10.31 -2.64 4.83
N ILE A 134 -9.45 -2.40 3.84
CA ILE A 134 -8.55 -1.25 3.89
C ILE A 134 -9.24 0.08 3.57
N VAL A 135 -10.34 0.07 2.82
CA VAL A 135 -11.04 1.30 2.39
C VAL A 135 -11.54 2.11 3.59
N HIS A 136 -12.06 1.44 4.63
CA HIS A 136 -12.57 2.13 5.81
C HIS A 136 -11.45 2.78 6.64
N GLU A 137 -10.34 2.06 6.85
CA GLU A 137 -9.21 2.58 7.61
C GLU A 137 -8.45 3.66 6.83
N ALA A 138 -8.29 3.46 5.52
CA ALA A 138 -7.70 4.45 4.62
C ALA A 138 -8.53 5.75 4.57
N ASP A 139 -9.86 5.66 4.50
CA ASP A 139 -10.73 6.84 4.52
C ASP A 139 -10.52 7.67 5.80
N PHE A 140 -10.46 7.00 6.96
CA PHE A 140 -10.17 7.66 8.22
C PHE A 140 -8.77 8.29 8.24
N LEU A 141 -7.72 7.55 7.90
CA LEU A 141 -6.34 8.04 7.90
C LEU A 141 -6.16 9.24 6.97
N SER A 142 -6.81 9.22 5.79
CA SER A 142 -6.78 10.33 4.83
C SER A 142 -7.36 11.64 5.39
N LYS A 143 -8.32 11.54 6.32
CA LYS A 143 -9.01 12.68 6.95
C LYS A 143 -8.43 13.07 8.30
N ALA A 144 -7.63 12.23 8.95
CA ALA A 144 -7.13 12.45 10.30
C ALA A 144 -6.40 13.80 10.47
N SER A 145 -5.66 14.25 9.45
CA SER A 145 -5.00 15.57 9.48
C SER A 145 -6.00 16.74 9.56
N LEU A 146 -7.13 16.64 8.85
CA LEU A 146 -8.22 17.61 8.86
C LEU A 146 -8.99 17.55 10.18
N GLU A 147 -9.22 16.36 10.72
CA GLU A 147 -9.85 16.18 12.03
C GLU A 147 -9.02 16.84 13.14
N ILE A 148 -7.69 16.66 13.12
CA ILE A 148 -6.78 17.32 14.06
C ILE A 148 -6.85 18.84 13.91
N ALA A 149 -6.85 19.37 12.67
CA ALA A 149 -7.02 20.80 12.45
C ALA A 149 -8.37 21.32 12.98
N GLY A 150 -9.43 20.50 12.85
CA GLY A 150 -10.78 20.77 13.33
C GLY A 150 -10.90 20.89 14.85
N VAL A 151 -10.00 20.26 15.61
CA VAL A 151 -9.94 20.38 17.08
C VAL A 151 -9.85 21.84 17.53
N SER A 152 -9.16 22.69 16.75
CA SER A 152 -9.05 24.13 17.05
C SER A 152 -10.41 24.82 17.19
N LYS A 153 -11.37 24.44 16.35
CA LYS A 153 -12.75 24.94 16.32
C LYS A 153 -13.59 24.27 17.40
N THR A 154 -13.55 22.94 17.48
CA THR A 154 -14.34 22.15 18.44
C THR A 154 -14.04 22.54 19.88
N CYS A 155 -12.75 22.70 20.21
CA CYS A 155 -12.31 23.07 21.55
C CYS A 155 -12.21 24.58 21.77
N GLN A 156 -12.65 25.40 20.80
CA GLN A 156 -12.68 26.85 20.92
C GLN A 156 -11.32 27.47 21.32
N THR A 157 -10.24 27.02 20.69
CA THR A 157 -8.86 27.42 21.03
C THR A 157 -8.62 28.92 21.02
N TRP A 158 -9.42 29.69 20.28
CA TRP A 158 -9.39 31.16 20.29
C TRP A 158 -9.59 31.76 21.70
N GLN A 159 -10.26 31.06 22.62
CA GLN A 159 -10.46 31.50 24.01
C GLN A 159 -9.14 31.64 24.78
N LEU A 160 -8.09 30.93 24.37
CA LEU A 160 -6.75 31.03 24.99
C LEU A 160 -6.10 32.41 24.83
N LYS A 161 -6.64 33.25 23.93
CA LYS A 161 -6.20 34.64 23.75
C LYS A 161 -6.74 35.59 24.83
N GLN A 162 -7.81 35.21 25.51
CA GLN A 162 -8.55 36.10 26.41
C GLN A 162 -8.29 35.73 27.86
N PHE A 163 -7.99 36.72 28.69
CA PHE A 163 -7.86 36.53 30.14
C PHE A 163 -9.23 36.24 30.78
N GLY A 164 -9.25 35.37 31.80
CA GLY A 164 -10.46 35.07 32.58
C GLY A 164 -11.39 34.00 31.99
N LEU A 165 -11.05 33.41 30.84
CA LEU A 165 -11.77 32.26 30.28
C LEU A 165 -11.21 30.92 30.78
N ASN A 166 -11.97 29.84 30.55
CA ASN A 166 -11.62 28.49 30.98
C ASN A 166 -10.48 27.87 30.14
N HIS A 167 -9.25 28.34 30.36
CA HIS A 167 -8.07 27.86 29.66
C HIS A 167 -7.82 26.37 29.91
N ALA A 168 -8.00 25.90 31.15
CA ALA A 168 -7.80 24.50 31.51
C ALA A 168 -8.73 23.57 30.71
N GLY A 169 -10.01 23.92 30.59
CA GLY A 169 -10.99 23.16 29.80
C GLY A 169 -10.64 23.13 28.31
N VAL A 170 -10.22 24.26 27.75
CA VAL A 170 -9.81 24.35 26.33
C VAL A 170 -8.59 23.49 26.04
N LEU A 171 -7.58 23.54 26.91
CA LEU A 171 -6.37 22.72 26.79
C LEU A 171 -6.69 21.23 26.93
N LEU A 172 -7.50 20.86 27.92
CA LEU A 172 -7.91 19.47 28.15
C LEU A 172 -8.68 18.93 26.95
N CYS A 173 -9.65 19.68 26.43
CA CYS A 173 -10.38 19.33 25.22
C CYS A 173 -9.41 19.13 24.04
N THR A 174 -8.45 20.05 23.87
CA THR A 174 -7.52 20.01 22.74
C THR A 174 -6.62 18.78 22.80
N VAL A 175 -6.01 18.52 23.96
CA VAL A 175 -5.11 17.38 24.14
C VAL A 175 -5.89 16.06 24.06
N ALA A 176 -7.07 15.98 24.67
CA ALA A 176 -7.91 14.79 24.59
C ALA A 176 -8.43 14.52 23.17
N GLY A 177 -8.84 15.57 22.44
CA GLY A 177 -9.29 15.45 21.06
C GLY A 177 -8.18 14.96 20.12
N ILE A 178 -6.99 15.55 20.21
CA ILE A 178 -5.80 15.07 19.49
C ILE A 178 -5.46 13.64 19.90
N GLY A 179 -5.50 13.34 21.20
CA GLY A 179 -5.19 12.02 21.75
C GLY A 179 -6.13 10.94 21.22
N GLY A 180 -7.43 11.21 21.17
CA GLY A 180 -8.43 10.29 20.63
C GLY A 180 -8.23 10.00 19.14
N ILE A 181 -7.95 11.04 18.33
CA ILE A 181 -7.64 10.87 16.91
C ILE A 181 -6.36 10.05 16.73
N ASN A 182 -5.29 10.37 17.46
CA ASN A 182 -4.04 9.62 17.41
C ASN A 182 -4.21 8.17 17.85
N GLN A 183 -5.04 7.89 18.86
CA GLN A 183 -5.34 6.52 19.28
C GLN A 183 -6.05 5.74 18.18
N ARG A 184 -7.05 6.35 17.52
CA ARG A 184 -7.73 5.72 16.39
C ARG A 184 -6.78 5.48 15.22
N MET A 185 -5.90 6.45 14.94
CA MET A 185 -4.86 6.29 13.91
C MET A 185 -3.95 5.09 14.20
N SER A 186 -3.51 4.90 15.45
CA SER A 186 -2.71 3.73 15.80
C SER A 186 -3.46 2.42 15.54
N GLY A 187 -4.74 2.33 15.92
CA GLY A 187 -5.56 1.15 15.64
C GLY A 187 -5.75 0.90 14.14
N SER A 188 -6.02 1.96 13.37
CA SER A 188 -6.12 1.87 11.91
C SER A 188 -4.81 1.42 11.25
N LEU A 189 -3.66 1.86 11.78
CA LEU A 189 -2.34 1.45 11.29
C LEU A 189 -2.05 -0.01 11.61
N GLU A 190 -2.37 -0.48 12.82
CA GLU A 190 -2.23 -1.90 13.19
C GLU A 190 -3.04 -2.79 12.24
N LEU A 191 -4.30 -2.43 11.96
CA LEU A 191 -5.14 -3.14 10.99
C LEU A 191 -4.56 -3.10 9.58
N CYS A 192 -4.10 -1.92 9.12
CA CYS A 192 -3.47 -1.81 7.80
C CYS A 192 -2.20 -2.66 7.71
N ASP A 193 -1.36 -2.68 8.76
CA ASP A 193 -0.13 -3.47 8.79
C ASP A 193 -0.44 -4.97 8.80
N ASP A 194 -1.44 -5.43 9.56
CA ASP A 194 -1.88 -6.83 9.59
C ASP A 194 -2.38 -7.27 8.20
N ILE A 195 -3.25 -6.47 7.57
CA ILE A 195 -3.78 -6.72 6.22
C ILE A 195 -2.65 -6.75 5.18
N LEU A 196 -1.72 -5.78 5.23
CA LEU A 196 -0.60 -5.74 4.30
C LEU A 196 0.34 -6.95 4.51
N LEU A 197 0.48 -7.43 5.75
CA LEU A 197 1.27 -8.61 6.07
C LEU A 197 0.63 -9.90 5.57
N GLU A 198 -0.68 -10.05 5.69
CA GLU A 198 -1.44 -11.16 5.08
C GLU A 198 -1.19 -11.21 3.57
N MET A 199 -1.27 -10.07 2.87
CA MET A 199 -0.93 -10.01 1.44
C MET A 199 0.50 -10.51 1.17
N THR A 200 1.48 -10.13 1.99
CA THR A 200 2.87 -10.56 1.75
C THR A 200 3.12 -12.05 1.94
N GLN A 201 2.36 -12.71 2.83
CA GLN A 201 2.48 -14.14 3.04
C GLN A 201 1.78 -14.93 1.94
N GLU A 202 0.78 -14.34 1.29
CA GLU A 202 -0.02 -15.03 0.28
C GLU A 202 0.38 -14.72 -1.17
N ASP A 203 1.09 -13.61 -1.43
CA ASP A 203 1.35 -13.09 -2.78
C ASP A 203 2.24 -13.96 -3.68
N LEU A 204 3.05 -14.88 -3.14
CA LEU A 204 4.03 -15.62 -3.95
C LEU A 204 4.25 -17.10 -3.56
N ASP A 205 3.84 -17.50 -2.36
CA ASP A 205 4.02 -18.87 -1.86
C ASP A 205 2.69 -19.59 -1.58
N THR A 206 1.56 -19.05 -2.06
CA THR A 206 0.28 -19.78 -1.98
C THR A 206 0.46 -21.12 -2.70
N PRO A 207 0.25 -22.27 -2.00
CA PRO A 207 0.51 -23.58 -2.58
C PRO A 207 -0.18 -23.77 -3.95
N SER A 208 -1.39 -23.22 -4.10
CA SER A 208 -2.19 -23.24 -5.32
C SER A 208 -1.47 -22.65 -6.55
N CYS A 209 -0.85 -21.49 -6.42
CA CYS A 209 -0.15 -20.82 -7.52
C CYS A 209 1.20 -21.49 -7.83
N LEU A 210 1.90 -21.99 -6.81
CA LEU A 210 3.09 -22.81 -6.99
C LEU A 210 2.79 -24.12 -7.74
N PHE A 211 1.67 -24.78 -7.46
CA PHE A 211 1.26 -25.98 -8.20
C PHE A 211 0.99 -25.68 -9.67
N TYR A 212 0.30 -24.58 -9.98
CA TYR A 212 0.10 -24.16 -11.38
C TYR A 212 1.44 -23.90 -12.09
N HIS A 213 2.37 -23.21 -11.43
CA HIS A 213 3.68 -22.90 -11.99
C HIS A 213 4.49 -24.16 -12.34
N HIS A 214 4.57 -25.13 -11.42
CA HIS A 214 5.26 -26.40 -11.67
C HIS A 214 4.61 -27.17 -12.83
N LEU A 215 3.29 -27.30 -12.81
CA LEU A 215 2.55 -28.01 -13.84
C LEU A 215 2.76 -27.38 -15.24
N ARG A 216 2.84 -26.06 -15.31
CA ARG A 216 3.14 -25.33 -16.54
C ARG A 216 4.56 -25.63 -17.03
N MET A 217 5.54 -25.66 -16.12
CA MET A 217 6.91 -26.02 -16.50
C MET A 217 7.00 -27.43 -17.09
N ASP A 218 6.32 -28.40 -16.47
CA ASP A 218 6.29 -29.78 -16.95
C ASP A 218 5.61 -29.87 -18.34
N PHE A 219 4.52 -29.13 -18.53
CA PHE A 219 3.85 -29.03 -19.83
C PHE A 219 4.77 -28.42 -20.89
N ASP A 220 5.49 -27.35 -20.56
CA ASP A 220 6.41 -26.67 -21.47
C ASP A 220 7.55 -27.59 -21.92
N GLU A 221 8.06 -28.44 -21.02
CA GLU A 221 9.07 -29.45 -21.35
C GLU A 221 8.53 -30.49 -22.34
N VAL A 222 7.33 -31.02 -22.08
CA VAL A 222 6.69 -31.99 -22.98
C VAL A 222 6.38 -31.37 -24.34
N PHE A 223 5.93 -30.12 -24.35
CA PHE A 223 5.67 -29.41 -25.61
C PHE A 223 6.95 -29.22 -26.42
N ALA A 224 8.06 -28.85 -25.77
CA ALA A 224 9.36 -28.73 -26.43
C ALA A 224 9.86 -30.08 -27.00
N GLN A 225 9.59 -31.20 -26.31
CA GLN A 225 9.89 -32.54 -26.83
C GLN A 225 9.11 -32.83 -28.12
N ILE A 226 7.81 -32.51 -28.18
CA ILE A 226 6.99 -32.66 -29.38
C ILE A 226 7.53 -31.79 -30.52
N GLU A 227 7.84 -30.52 -30.26
CA GLU A 227 8.40 -29.61 -31.25
C GLU A 227 9.73 -30.12 -31.82
N SER A 228 10.64 -30.58 -30.97
CA SER A 228 11.93 -31.14 -31.40
C SER A 228 11.78 -32.41 -32.22
N CYS A 229 10.78 -33.26 -31.92
CA CYS A 229 10.49 -34.45 -32.71
C CYS A 229 9.99 -34.09 -34.12
N ALA A 230 9.13 -33.07 -34.23
CA ALA A 230 8.51 -32.71 -35.50
C ALA A 230 9.42 -31.91 -36.44
N VAL A 231 10.54 -31.36 -35.93
CA VAL A 231 11.55 -30.61 -36.72
C VAL A 231 12.69 -31.50 -37.21
N ASN A 232 12.90 -32.67 -36.59
CA ASN A 232 13.89 -33.67 -36.99
C ASN A 232 13.33 -34.63 -38.06
#